data_AF-A0A2H0S5G9-F1
#
_entry.id   AF-A0A2H0S5G9-F1
#
_cell.length_a   1.000
_cell.length_b   1.000
_cell.length_c   1.000
_cell.angle_alpha   90.00
_cell.angle_beta   90.00
_cell.angle_gamma   90.00
#
_symmetry.space_group_name_H-M   'P 1'
#
loop_
_entity.id
_entity.type
_entity.pdbx_description
1 polymer ?
#
loop_
_entity_poly.entity_id
_entity_poly.type
_entity_poly.pdbx_seq_one_letter_code
_entity_poly.pdbx_strand_id
1 'polypeptide(L)'
;MVENPLTTIFGFIGSFYGLVIPLCTLFFLAILFLASMTVPGAKPKAVGQAIYTYIMHGTSVLLMTIGAFPTVFSVFAGVPYLGRTYIALLLVFACGGLLFLMQDQETHNLDSASRAIPEALYMTTLKVIGNLLAILSTLSILLSIVLASFQTGWWVTPFVTLVYGLLLSWCTRGSHDWELFKTMQMTAAPAKVVASQQKAKVSTPAPVKKKKKAAVKKKKR
;
A
#
# COMPACT_ATOMS: atom_id res chain seq x y z
N MET A 1 -16.71 12.50 -34.62
CA MET A 1 -15.48 12.04 -35.29
C MET A 1 -14.83 11.03 -34.36
N VAL A 2 -14.70 9.77 -34.76
CA VAL A 2 -13.98 8.77 -33.96
C VAL A 2 -12.51 9.04 -34.19
N GLU A 3 -11.84 9.64 -33.20
CA GLU A 3 -10.38 9.77 -33.22
C GLU A 3 -9.78 8.37 -33.43
N ASN A 4 -8.84 8.26 -34.36
CA ASN A 4 -8.27 6.98 -34.75
C ASN A 4 -7.56 6.40 -33.50
N PRO A 5 -7.98 5.24 -32.96
CA PRO A 5 -7.47 4.76 -31.67
C PRO A 5 -5.95 4.55 -31.68
N LEU A 6 -5.37 4.28 -32.85
CA LEU A 6 -3.93 4.21 -33.05
C LEU A 6 -3.22 5.56 -32.85
N THR A 7 -3.84 6.68 -33.21
CA THR A 7 -3.26 8.02 -32.95
C THR A 7 -3.30 8.39 -31.47
N THR A 8 -4.25 7.85 -30.69
CA THR A 8 -4.26 8.04 -29.23
C THR A 8 -3.22 7.15 -28.54
N ILE A 9 -3.03 5.91 -29.02
CA ILE A 9 -2.07 4.93 -28.47
C ILE A 9 -0.62 5.24 -28.86
N PHE A 10 -0.36 5.64 -30.11
CA PHE A 10 0.98 5.96 -30.62
C PHE A 10 1.27 7.46 -30.69
N GLY A 11 0.29 8.31 -30.42
CA GLY A 11 0.52 9.75 -30.26
C GLY A 11 1.37 10.04 -29.03
N PHE A 12 1.84 11.28 -28.89
CA PHE A 12 2.76 11.70 -27.82
C PHE A 12 2.28 11.29 -26.42
N ILE A 13 0.97 11.41 -26.16
CA ILE A 13 0.35 11.02 -24.89
C ILE A 13 0.44 9.50 -24.70
N GLY A 14 -0.04 8.71 -25.67
CA GLY A 14 -0.03 7.25 -25.58
C GLY A 14 1.37 6.64 -25.56
N SER A 15 2.32 7.20 -26.29
CA SER A 15 3.73 6.75 -26.28
C SER A 15 4.48 7.18 -25.01
N PHE A 16 4.20 8.39 -24.48
CA PHE A 16 4.74 8.82 -23.19
C PHE A 16 4.22 7.93 -22.05
N TYR A 17 2.90 7.76 -21.90
CA TYR A 17 2.35 6.89 -20.86
C TYR A 17 2.66 5.41 -21.11
N GLY A 18 2.65 4.96 -22.38
CA GLY A 18 2.94 3.59 -22.78
C GLY A 18 4.38 3.15 -22.51
N LEU A 19 5.34 4.08 -22.45
CA LEU A 19 6.73 3.80 -22.08
C LEU A 19 7.02 4.11 -20.60
N VAL A 20 6.56 5.28 -20.12
CA VAL A 20 6.83 5.75 -18.76
C VAL A 20 6.17 4.87 -17.72
N ILE A 21 4.93 4.42 -17.93
CA ILE A 21 4.23 3.58 -16.95
C ILE A 21 4.96 2.24 -16.75
N PRO A 22 5.31 1.46 -17.81
CA PRO A 22 6.10 0.25 -17.63
C PRO A 22 7.47 0.49 -17.02
N LEU A 23 8.17 1.56 -17.42
CA LEU A 23 9.50 1.89 -16.89
C LEU A 23 9.44 2.24 -15.40
N CYS A 24 8.49 3.07 -14.98
CA CYS A 24 8.24 3.40 -13.58
C CYS A 24 7.83 2.15 -12.79
N THR A 25 7.04 1.25 -13.39
CA THR A 25 6.64 -0.01 -12.75
C THR A 25 7.85 -0.90 -12.51
N LEU A 26 8.72 -1.07 -13.51
CA LEU A 26 9.97 -1.83 -13.37
C LEU A 26 10.90 -1.20 -12.33
N PHE A 27 11.04 0.13 -12.34
CA PHE A 27 11.85 0.86 -11.37
C PHE A 27 11.32 0.69 -9.94
N PHE A 28 10.00 0.78 -9.76
CA PHE A 28 9.35 0.53 -8.47
C PHE A 28 9.54 -0.91 -8.00
N LEU A 29 9.36 -1.91 -8.88
CA LEU A 29 9.69 -3.31 -8.58
C LEU A 29 11.14 -3.48 -8.15
N ALA A 30 12.07 -2.85 -8.88
CA ALA A 30 13.49 -2.94 -8.59
C ALA A 30 13.81 -2.38 -7.20
N ILE A 31 13.23 -1.23 -6.84
CA ILE A 31 13.38 -0.66 -5.49
C ILE A 31 12.80 -1.58 -4.42
N LEU A 32 11.60 -2.11 -4.63
CA LEU A 32 10.98 -3.04 -3.68
C LEU A 32 11.80 -4.32 -3.50
N PHE A 33 12.35 -4.85 -4.59
CA PHE A 33 13.23 -6.01 -4.55
C PHE A 33 14.52 -5.70 -3.81
N LEU A 34 15.16 -4.56 -4.10
CA LEU A 34 16.41 -4.14 -3.45
C LEU A 34 16.21 -3.92 -1.95
N ALA A 35 15.14 -3.21 -1.58
CA ALA A 35 14.77 -2.97 -0.18
C ALA A 35 14.51 -4.29 0.57
N SER A 36 13.79 -5.22 -0.04
CA SER A 36 13.50 -6.53 0.56
C SER A 36 14.74 -7.41 0.74
N MET A 37 15.75 -7.24 -0.10
CA MET A 37 17.03 -7.95 -0.02
C MET A 37 17.98 -7.40 1.05
N THR A 38 17.68 -6.24 1.66
CA THR A 38 18.50 -5.68 2.77
C THR A 38 18.32 -6.43 4.09
N VAL A 39 17.30 -7.30 4.20
CA VAL A 39 17.05 -8.10 5.39
C VAL A 39 17.98 -9.33 5.42
N PRO A 40 18.79 -9.50 6.48
CA PRO A 40 19.72 -10.64 6.58
C PRO A 40 18.96 -11.97 6.59
N GLY A 41 19.33 -12.88 5.68
CA GLY A 41 18.68 -14.19 5.52
C GLY A 41 17.55 -14.23 4.47
N ALA A 42 17.28 -13.13 3.78
CA ALA A 42 16.28 -13.09 2.71
C ALA A 42 16.63 -14.04 1.56
N LYS A 43 15.69 -14.94 1.20
CA LYS A 43 15.79 -15.81 0.03
C LYS A 43 15.23 -15.05 -1.19
N PRO A 44 16.04 -14.78 -2.24
CA PRO A 44 15.60 -13.97 -3.39
C PRO A 44 14.33 -14.51 -4.07
N LYS A 45 14.19 -15.85 -4.13
CA LYS A 45 13.02 -16.51 -4.74
C LYS A 45 11.72 -16.23 -3.96
N ALA A 46 11.78 -16.23 -2.63
CA ALA A 46 10.62 -15.96 -1.78
C ALA A 46 10.20 -14.48 -1.87
N VAL A 47 11.18 -13.58 -1.90
CA VAL A 47 10.96 -12.13 -2.11
C VAL A 47 10.31 -11.87 -3.47
N GLY A 48 10.83 -12.50 -4.53
CA GLY A 48 10.25 -12.37 -5.88
C GLY A 48 8.81 -12.86 -5.95
N GLN A 49 8.50 -13.98 -5.29
CA GLN A 49 7.13 -14.49 -5.21
C GLN A 49 6.20 -13.54 -4.45
N ALA A 50 6.64 -12.97 -3.32
CA ALA A 50 5.86 -11.99 -2.57
C ALA A 50 5.55 -10.72 -3.38
N ILE A 51 6.54 -10.22 -4.14
CA ILE A 51 6.36 -9.05 -5.02
C ILE A 51 5.40 -9.38 -6.17
N TYR A 52 5.53 -10.55 -6.79
CA TYR A 52 4.59 -11.01 -7.82
C TYR A 52 3.16 -11.05 -7.29
N THR A 53 2.95 -11.65 -6.12
CA THR A 53 1.63 -11.73 -5.49
C THR A 53 1.08 -10.34 -5.17
N TYR A 54 1.90 -9.41 -4.69
CA TYR A 54 1.51 -8.01 -4.49
C TYR A 54 1.01 -7.35 -5.79
N ILE A 55 1.74 -7.51 -6.90
CA ILE A 55 1.36 -6.92 -8.20
C ILE A 55 0.05 -7.53 -8.71
N MET A 56 -0.11 -8.85 -8.60
CA MET A 56 -1.32 -9.52 -9.05
C MET A 56 -2.54 -9.15 -8.19
N HIS A 57 -2.35 -8.99 -6.88
CA HIS A 57 -3.39 -8.50 -5.97
C HIS A 57 -3.81 -7.07 -6.32
N GLY A 58 -2.84 -6.18 -6.59
CA GLY A 58 -3.11 -4.81 -7.06
C GLY A 58 -3.82 -4.78 -8.42
N THR A 59 -3.40 -5.61 -9.37
CA THR A 59 -4.02 -5.73 -10.70
C THR A 59 -5.48 -6.17 -10.60
N SER A 60 -5.78 -7.12 -9.72
CA SER A 60 -7.14 -7.61 -9.48
C SER A 60 -8.06 -6.51 -8.95
N VAL A 61 -7.56 -5.72 -7.99
CA VAL A 61 -8.28 -4.56 -7.41
C VAL A 61 -8.47 -3.46 -8.45
N LEU A 62 -7.49 -3.22 -9.32
CA LEU A 62 -7.63 -2.29 -10.44
C LEU A 62 -8.73 -2.73 -11.41
N LEU A 63 -8.78 -4.01 -11.78
CA LEU A 63 -9.85 -4.56 -12.64
C LEU A 63 -11.23 -4.40 -12.00
N MET A 64 -11.35 -4.72 -10.72
CA MET A 64 -12.59 -4.46 -9.96
C MET A 64 -12.96 -2.97 -9.98
N THR A 65 -11.99 -2.09 -9.78
CA THR A 65 -12.23 -0.63 -9.80
C THR A 65 -12.68 -0.15 -11.17
N ILE A 66 -12.04 -0.63 -12.25
CA ILE A 66 -12.42 -0.30 -13.63
C ILE A 66 -13.83 -0.79 -13.96
N GLY A 67 -14.23 -1.95 -13.44
CA GLY A 67 -15.60 -2.46 -13.59
C GLY A 67 -16.63 -1.68 -12.77
N ALA A 68 -16.33 -1.38 -11.51
CA ALA A 68 -17.29 -0.78 -10.58
C ALA A 68 -17.38 0.75 -10.67
N PHE A 69 -16.25 1.44 -10.77
CA PHE A 69 -16.20 2.91 -10.69
C PHE A 69 -17.07 3.61 -11.75
N PRO A 70 -17.05 3.22 -13.04
CA PRO A 70 -17.93 3.81 -14.04
C PRO A 70 -19.41 3.54 -13.74
N THR A 71 -19.75 2.37 -13.20
CA THR A 71 -21.14 2.05 -12.83
C THR A 71 -21.66 2.90 -11.68
N VAL A 72 -20.81 3.22 -10.70
CA VAL A 72 -21.17 4.18 -9.64
C VAL A 72 -21.35 5.57 -10.23
N PHE A 73 -20.44 6.00 -11.11
CA PHE A 73 -20.52 7.28 -11.78
C PHE A 73 -21.82 7.43 -12.60
N SER A 74 -22.22 6.40 -13.35
CA SER A 74 -23.42 6.45 -14.19
C SER A 74 -24.72 6.60 -13.38
N VAL A 75 -24.78 5.99 -12.18
CA VAL A 75 -25.89 6.15 -11.24
C VAL A 75 -26.00 7.60 -10.76
N PHE A 76 -24.89 8.22 -10.33
CA PHE A 76 -24.90 9.61 -9.88
C PHE A 76 -25.10 10.62 -11.02
N ALA A 77 -24.65 10.29 -12.24
CA ALA A 77 -24.87 11.11 -13.42
C ALA A 77 -26.30 10.97 -13.99
N GLY A 78 -27.07 9.98 -13.57
CA GLY A 78 -28.41 9.70 -14.10
C GLY A 78 -28.41 9.21 -15.55
N VAL A 79 -27.27 8.73 -16.07
CA VAL A 79 -27.11 8.28 -17.46
C VAL A 79 -26.90 6.77 -17.47
N PRO A 80 -27.94 5.95 -17.73
CA PRO A 80 -27.78 4.50 -17.69
C PRO A 80 -26.90 4.00 -18.84
N TYR A 81 -26.05 3.02 -18.54
CA TYR A 81 -25.31 2.31 -19.57
C TYR A 81 -26.22 1.38 -20.38
N LEU A 82 -25.90 1.21 -21.65
CA LEU A 82 -26.51 0.18 -22.50
C LEU A 82 -26.19 -1.22 -21.95
N GLY A 83 -27.11 -2.17 -22.11
CA GLY A 83 -26.99 -3.52 -21.52
C GLY A 83 -25.68 -4.24 -21.87
N ARG A 84 -25.14 -4.05 -23.09
CA ARG A 84 -23.85 -4.63 -23.49
C ARG A 84 -22.66 -4.06 -22.69
N THR A 85 -22.65 -2.75 -22.47
CA THR A 85 -21.61 -2.07 -21.70
C THR A 85 -21.67 -2.47 -20.23
N TYR A 86 -22.88 -2.60 -19.67
CA TYR A 86 -23.06 -3.05 -18.29
C TYR A 86 -22.55 -4.48 -18.09
N ILE A 87 -22.90 -5.41 -19.00
CA ILE A 87 -22.41 -6.79 -18.96
C ILE A 87 -20.88 -6.83 -19.09
N ALA A 88 -20.29 -6.02 -19.98
CA ALA A 88 -18.84 -5.95 -20.12
C ALA A 88 -18.16 -5.47 -18.83
N LEU A 89 -18.68 -4.41 -18.19
CA LEU A 89 -18.15 -3.90 -16.92
C LEU A 89 -18.29 -4.92 -15.79
N LEU A 90 -19.43 -5.62 -15.71
CA LEU A 90 -19.62 -6.71 -14.75
C LEU A 90 -18.66 -7.87 -14.98
N LEU A 91 -18.37 -8.22 -16.23
CA LEU A 91 -17.45 -9.30 -16.57
C LEU A 91 -16.01 -8.92 -16.22
N VAL A 92 -15.61 -7.68 -16.47
CA VAL A 92 -14.32 -7.14 -16.01
C VAL A 92 -14.23 -7.16 -14.48
N PHE A 93 -15.28 -6.74 -13.78
CA PHE A 93 -15.37 -6.79 -12.33
C PHE A 93 -15.25 -8.22 -11.80
N ALA A 94 -16.00 -9.17 -12.37
CA ALA A 94 -15.98 -10.58 -11.98
C ALA A 94 -14.62 -11.24 -12.26
N CYS A 95 -13.98 -10.90 -13.38
CA CYS A 95 -12.62 -11.35 -13.69
C CYS A 95 -11.60 -10.83 -12.66
N GLY A 96 -11.69 -9.56 -12.29
CA GLY A 96 -10.92 -8.99 -11.17
C GLY A 96 -11.19 -9.72 -9.85
N GLY A 97 -12.45 -10.03 -9.57
CA GLY A 97 -12.93 -10.89 -8.47
C GLY A 97 -12.24 -12.23 -8.39
N LEU A 98 -12.29 -12.99 -9.47
CA LEU A 98 -11.71 -14.33 -9.55
C LEU A 98 -10.19 -14.28 -9.40
N LEU A 99 -9.51 -13.35 -10.08
CA LEU A 99 -8.07 -13.18 -9.94
C LEU A 99 -7.69 -12.84 -8.49
N PHE A 100 -8.44 -11.95 -7.83
CA PHE A 100 -8.22 -11.62 -6.43
C PHE A 100 -8.30 -12.85 -5.53
N LEU A 101 -9.35 -13.67 -5.67
CA LEU A 101 -9.54 -14.88 -4.88
C LEU A 101 -8.43 -15.91 -5.12
N MET A 102 -8.00 -16.09 -6.38
CA MET A 102 -6.89 -16.97 -6.70
C MET A 102 -5.58 -16.51 -6.03
N GLN A 103 -5.31 -15.21 -6.05
CA GLN A 103 -4.11 -14.69 -5.40
C GLN A 103 -4.20 -14.70 -3.88
N ASP A 104 -5.38 -14.49 -3.31
CA ASP A 104 -5.60 -14.61 -1.87
C ASP A 104 -5.25 -16.03 -1.40
N GLN A 105 -5.72 -17.05 -2.12
CA GLN A 105 -5.36 -18.44 -1.82
C GLN A 105 -3.83 -18.69 -1.91
N GLU A 106 -3.14 -18.11 -2.89
CA GLU A 106 -1.68 -18.22 -2.99
C GLU A 106 -0.94 -17.47 -1.86
N THR A 107 -1.46 -16.33 -1.38
CA THR A 107 -0.85 -15.63 -0.23
C THR A 107 -0.88 -16.45 1.05
N HIS A 108 -1.89 -17.30 1.22
CA HIS A 108 -2.02 -18.18 2.38
C HIS A 108 -0.94 -19.28 2.44
N ASN A 109 -0.35 -19.63 1.30
CA ASN A 109 0.73 -20.61 1.21
C ASN A 109 2.12 -20.01 1.46
N LEU A 110 2.23 -18.68 1.61
CA LEU A 110 3.50 -17.99 1.86
C LEU A 110 3.87 -18.00 3.35
N ASP A 111 5.18 -17.98 3.61
CA ASP A 111 5.72 -17.89 4.96
C ASP A 111 5.30 -16.58 5.65
N SER A 112 5.03 -16.65 6.96
CA SER A 112 4.47 -15.55 7.76
C SER A 112 5.27 -14.24 7.68
N ALA A 113 6.61 -14.34 7.66
CA ALA A 113 7.50 -13.18 7.52
C ALA A 113 7.45 -12.56 6.11
N SER A 114 7.19 -13.37 5.08
CA SER A 114 7.08 -12.89 3.69
C SER A 114 5.71 -12.30 3.39
N ARG A 115 4.66 -12.71 4.12
CA ARG A 115 3.28 -12.18 3.99
C ARG A 115 3.14 -10.75 4.50
N ALA A 116 3.91 -10.36 5.52
CA ALA A 116 3.84 -9.04 6.12
C ALA A 116 4.27 -7.90 5.17
N ILE A 117 5.18 -8.19 4.22
CA ILE A 117 5.73 -7.18 3.31
C ILE A 117 4.67 -6.72 2.28
N PRO A 118 3.99 -7.62 1.52
CA PRO A 118 2.90 -7.25 0.63
C PRO A 118 1.75 -6.54 1.34
N GLU A 119 1.39 -6.98 2.56
CA GLU A 119 0.29 -6.40 3.33
C GLU A 119 0.59 -4.96 3.75
N ALA A 120 1.80 -4.71 4.27
CA ALA A 120 2.24 -3.37 4.66
C ALA A 120 2.32 -2.43 3.44
N LEU A 121 2.85 -2.92 2.32
CA LEU A 121 2.91 -2.16 1.07
C LEU A 121 1.50 -1.83 0.57
N TYR A 122 0.60 -2.81 0.53
CA TYR A 122 -0.76 -2.64 0.03
C TYR A 122 -1.54 -1.62 0.87
N MET A 123 -1.52 -1.73 2.19
CA MET A 123 -2.14 -0.76 3.10
C MET A 123 -1.58 0.65 2.91
N THR A 124 -0.25 0.78 2.80
CA THR A 124 0.40 2.08 2.62
C THR A 124 0.04 2.69 1.26
N THR A 125 0.09 1.88 0.20
CA THR A 125 -0.24 2.32 -1.16
C THR A 125 -1.70 2.75 -1.27
N LEU A 126 -2.64 1.99 -0.73
CA LEU A 126 -4.05 2.39 -0.70
C LEU A 126 -4.28 3.67 0.09
N LYS A 127 -3.59 3.86 1.22
CA LYS A 127 -3.70 5.09 2.04
C LYS A 127 -3.19 6.31 1.29
N VAL A 128 -2.04 6.18 0.62
CA VAL A 128 -1.46 7.24 -0.22
C VAL A 128 -2.38 7.58 -1.40
N ILE A 129 -2.87 6.57 -2.12
CA ILE A 129 -3.79 6.78 -3.27
C ILE A 129 -5.09 7.42 -2.79
N GLY A 130 -5.70 6.92 -1.72
CA GLY A 130 -6.94 7.46 -1.16
C GLY A 130 -6.82 8.93 -0.76
N ASN A 131 -5.74 9.28 -0.06
CA ASN A 131 -5.46 10.67 0.32
C ASN A 131 -5.18 11.56 -0.89
N LEU A 132 -4.40 11.07 -1.86
CA LEU A 132 -4.12 11.83 -3.09
C LEU A 132 -5.40 12.13 -3.87
N LEU A 133 -6.28 11.13 -4.03
CA LEU A 133 -7.58 11.30 -4.68
C LEU A 133 -8.48 12.29 -3.94
N ALA A 134 -8.52 12.22 -2.60
CA ALA A 134 -9.29 13.16 -1.80
C ALA A 134 -8.79 14.61 -1.97
N ILE A 135 -7.47 14.82 -1.96
CA ILE A 135 -6.85 16.14 -2.17
C ILE A 135 -7.14 16.65 -3.57
N LEU A 136 -6.88 15.84 -4.61
CA LEU A 136 -7.13 16.20 -6.01
C LEU A 136 -8.59 16.54 -6.27
N SER A 137 -9.51 15.75 -5.71
CA SER A 137 -10.94 16.00 -5.84
C SER A 137 -11.37 17.28 -5.13
N THR A 138 -10.91 17.49 -3.89
CA THR A 138 -11.19 18.73 -3.15
C THR A 138 -10.69 19.96 -3.92
N LEU A 139 -9.47 19.87 -4.45
CA LEU A 139 -8.87 20.91 -5.28
C LEU A 139 -9.69 21.13 -6.55
N SER A 140 -10.18 20.06 -7.20
CA SER A 140 -11.05 20.16 -8.37
C SER A 140 -12.36 20.90 -8.06
N ILE A 141 -13.01 20.63 -6.92
CA ILE A 141 -14.24 21.33 -6.51
C ILE A 141 -13.93 22.81 -6.28
N LEU A 142 -12.85 23.13 -5.56
CA LEU A 142 -12.44 24.50 -5.29
C LEU A 142 -12.16 25.27 -6.59
N LEU A 143 -11.42 24.67 -7.54
CA LEU A 143 -11.18 25.29 -8.83
C LEU A 143 -12.47 25.54 -9.60
N SER A 144 -13.39 24.56 -9.65
CA SER A 144 -14.68 24.75 -10.33
C SER A 144 -15.49 25.92 -9.76
N ILE A 145 -15.46 26.11 -8.43
CA ILE A 145 -16.12 27.24 -7.76
C ILE A 145 -15.44 28.57 -8.12
N VAL A 146 -14.11 28.63 -8.05
CA VAL A 146 -13.34 29.87 -8.33
C VAL A 146 -13.46 30.29 -9.79
N LEU A 147 -13.45 29.33 -10.72
CA LEU A 147 -13.60 29.59 -12.15
C LEU A 147 -15.07 29.79 -12.57
N ALA A 148 -16.03 29.65 -11.66
CA ALA A 148 -17.47 29.68 -11.92
C ALA A 148 -17.90 28.78 -13.09
N SER A 149 -17.20 27.64 -13.27
CA SER A 149 -17.42 26.71 -14.38
C SER A 149 -18.46 25.66 -14.00
N PHE A 150 -19.73 26.06 -14.06
CA PHE A 150 -20.86 25.22 -13.65
C PHE A 150 -21.56 24.59 -14.86
N GLN A 151 -20.90 23.64 -15.51
CA GLN A 151 -21.54 22.81 -16.55
C GLN A 151 -22.44 21.75 -15.91
N THR A 152 -23.52 21.32 -16.58
CA THR A 152 -24.41 20.28 -16.04
C THR A 152 -23.64 19.02 -15.65
N GLY A 153 -23.77 18.58 -14.40
CA GLY A 153 -23.06 17.40 -13.88
C GLY A 153 -21.59 17.62 -13.47
N TRP A 154 -21.10 18.87 -13.46
CA TRP A 154 -19.71 19.21 -13.10
C TRP A 154 -19.25 18.65 -11.75
N TRP A 155 -20.17 18.55 -10.79
CA TRP A 155 -19.87 18.10 -9.43
C TRP A 155 -19.77 16.58 -9.30
N VAL A 156 -20.32 15.81 -10.24
CA VAL A 156 -20.46 14.35 -10.12
C VAL A 156 -19.09 13.67 -10.10
N THR A 157 -18.21 14.01 -11.04
CA THR A 157 -16.86 13.44 -11.13
C THR A 157 -16.02 13.72 -9.88
N PRO A 158 -15.87 14.98 -9.42
CA PRO A 158 -15.12 15.23 -8.20
C PRO A 158 -15.82 14.61 -6.98
N PHE A 159 -17.14 14.65 -6.87
CA PHE A 159 -17.84 14.04 -5.74
C PHE A 159 -17.62 12.53 -5.65
N VAL A 160 -17.80 11.78 -6.74
CA VAL A 160 -17.61 10.32 -6.77
C VAL A 160 -16.15 9.97 -6.49
N THR A 161 -15.19 10.72 -7.04
CA THR A 161 -13.76 10.51 -6.74
C THR A 161 -13.40 10.85 -5.29
N LEU A 162 -14.02 11.86 -4.70
CA LEU A 162 -13.85 12.22 -3.28
C LEU A 162 -14.33 11.06 -2.39
N VAL A 163 -15.56 10.60 -2.61
CA VAL A 163 -16.16 9.51 -1.85
C VAL A 163 -15.32 8.25 -1.98
N TYR A 164 -14.86 7.91 -3.19
CA TYR A 164 -13.97 6.78 -3.43
C TYR A 164 -12.63 6.93 -2.69
N GLY A 165 -11.98 8.09 -2.77
CA GLY A 165 -10.73 8.36 -2.06
C GLY A 165 -10.87 8.28 -0.53
N LEU A 166 -11.97 8.81 0.01
CA LEU A 166 -12.30 8.72 1.43
C LEU A 166 -12.58 7.28 1.86
N LEU A 167 -13.28 6.49 1.04
CA LEU A 167 -13.50 5.06 1.27
C LEU A 167 -12.17 4.29 1.33
N LEU A 168 -11.25 4.53 0.39
CA LEU A 168 -9.93 3.91 0.41
C LEU A 168 -9.13 4.31 1.66
N SER A 169 -9.16 5.59 2.03
CA SER A 169 -8.50 6.08 3.25
C SER A 169 -9.15 5.51 4.52
N TRP A 170 -10.46 5.28 4.50
CA TRP A 170 -11.18 4.64 5.60
C TRP A 170 -10.85 3.15 5.72
N CYS A 171 -10.82 2.41 4.62
CA CYS A 171 -10.47 0.99 4.60
C CYS A 171 -9.03 0.72 5.09
N THR A 172 -8.17 1.74 5.05
CA THR A 172 -6.77 1.67 5.50
C THR A 172 -6.56 2.20 6.92
N ARG A 173 -7.62 2.62 7.63
CA ARG A 173 -7.58 2.89 9.08
C ARG A 173 -7.52 1.56 9.83
N GLY A 174 -6.33 0.96 9.86
CA GLY A 174 -6.03 -0.16 10.75
C GLY A 174 -5.99 0.28 12.21
N SER A 175 -6.34 -0.64 13.11
CA SER A 175 -6.39 -0.51 14.58
C SER A 175 -5.10 -0.03 15.26
N HIS A 176 -3.98 0.11 14.51
CA HIS A 176 -2.72 0.62 15.02
C HIS A 176 -2.71 2.14 15.24
N ASP A 177 -3.50 2.91 14.48
CA ASP A 177 -3.65 4.36 14.68
C ASP A 177 -4.33 4.66 16.04
N TRP A 178 -5.15 3.73 16.56
CA TRP A 178 -5.77 3.84 17.89
C TRP A 178 -4.76 3.63 19.03
N GLU A 179 -3.82 2.69 18.89
CA GLU A 179 -2.76 2.48 19.88
C GLU A 179 -1.74 3.64 19.91
N LEU A 180 -1.44 4.25 18.75
CA LEU A 180 -0.61 5.47 18.67
C LEU A 180 -1.32 6.70 19.25
N PHE A 181 -2.63 6.85 19.01
CA PHE A 181 -3.42 7.92 19.63
C PHE A 181 -3.54 7.74 21.16
N LYS A 182 -3.67 6.49 21.62
CA LYS A 182 -3.73 6.14 23.05
C LYS A 182 -2.39 6.35 23.75
N THR A 183 -1.27 6.01 23.10
CA THR A 183 0.09 6.30 23.63
C THR A 183 0.42 7.80 23.60
N MET A 184 -0.04 8.55 22.60
CA MET A 184 0.06 10.01 22.60
C MET A 184 -0.81 10.66 23.69
N GLN A 185 -2.02 10.15 23.96
CA GLN A 185 -2.84 10.61 25.08
C GLN A 185 -2.24 10.26 26.45
N MET A 186 -1.54 9.14 26.60
CA MET A 186 -0.84 8.79 27.85
C MET A 186 0.43 9.62 28.09
N THR A 187 1.05 10.17 27.03
CA THR A 187 2.23 11.04 27.14
C THR A 187 1.87 12.51 27.41
N ALA A 188 0.58 12.87 27.35
CA ALA A 188 0.07 14.20 27.67
C ALA A 188 -0.27 14.40 29.16
N ALA A 189 0.05 13.43 30.03
CA ALA A 189 0.04 13.66 31.47
C ALA A 189 1.34 14.40 31.88
N PRO A 190 1.27 15.56 32.57
CA PRO A 190 2.46 16.30 32.92
C PRO A 190 3.33 15.46 33.84
N ALA A 191 4.55 15.18 33.39
CA ALA A 191 5.59 14.56 34.17
C ALA A 191 5.82 15.40 35.43
N LYS A 192 5.34 14.91 36.57
CA LYS A 192 5.70 15.44 37.88
C LYS A 192 7.19 15.14 38.06
N VAL A 193 8.00 16.17 37.83
CA VAL A 193 9.44 16.16 38.09
C VAL A 193 9.63 15.87 39.58
N VAL A 194 9.97 14.62 39.91
CA VAL A 194 10.52 14.29 41.22
C VAL A 194 12.03 14.20 41.04
N ALA A 195 12.67 15.36 41.24
CA ALA A 195 14.08 15.43 41.53
C ALA A 195 14.33 14.74 42.88
N SER A 196 15.22 13.75 42.93
CA SER A 196 15.81 13.30 44.19
C SER A 196 17.08 12.46 43.97
N GLN A 197 18.19 13.21 43.96
CA GLN A 197 19.45 12.92 44.63
C GLN A 197 20.38 11.78 44.16
N GLN A 198 21.52 12.24 43.66
CA GLN A 198 22.84 11.62 43.67
C GLN A 198 23.16 10.89 45.00
N LYS A 199 23.76 9.70 44.88
CA LYS A 199 24.93 9.34 45.70
C LYS A 199 26.00 8.73 44.81
N ALA A 200 27.07 9.50 44.60
CA ALA A 200 28.34 9.01 44.10
C ALA A 200 29.10 8.29 45.23
N LYS A 201 29.71 7.12 44.95
CA LYS A 201 30.95 6.70 45.63
C LYS A 201 31.75 5.65 44.83
N VAL A 202 32.78 6.15 44.14
CA VAL A 202 34.19 5.68 44.07
C VAL A 202 34.53 4.26 43.56
N SER A 203 35.46 4.27 42.59
CA SER A 203 36.26 3.19 41.99
C SER A 203 36.93 2.24 43.01
N THR A 204 37.28 0.98 42.72
CA THR A 204 38.39 0.48 41.86
C THR A 204 38.45 -1.08 42.00
N PRO A 205 39.44 -1.81 41.43
CA PRO A 205 39.37 -2.70 40.27
C PRO A 205 39.25 -4.23 40.57
N ALA A 206 39.16 -5.02 39.49
CA ALA A 206 39.06 -6.48 39.42
C ALA A 206 40.13 -7.29 40.19
N PRO A 207 39.90 -8.62 40.37
CA PRO A 207 40.90 -9.54 39.88
C PRO A 207 40.36 -10.76 39.11
N VAL A 208 41.09 -11.04 38.03
CA VAL A 208 41.17 -12.28 37.26
C VAL A 208 41.55 -13.48 38.14
N LYS A 209 40.83 -14.61 38.05
CA LYS A 209 41.34 -15.97 38.36
C LYS A 209 40.76 -16.98 37.35
N LYS A 210 41.52 -17.35 36.32
CA LYS A 210 42.47 -18.48 36.23
C LYS A 210 41.82 -19.81 35.79
N LYS A 211 42.12 -20.17 34.54
CA LYS A 211 42.08 -21.52 33.96
C LYS A 211 42.67 -22.56 34.93
N LYS A 212 42.04 -23.73 35.01
CA LYS A 212 42.72 -25.01 35.31
C LYS A 212 42.40 -26.01 34.20
N LYS A 213 43.39 -26.27 33.34
CA LYS A 213 43.57 -27.57 32.69
C LYS A 213 44.54 -28.36 33.56
N ALA A 214 44.20 -29.58 33.95
CA ALA A 214 45.16 -30.61 34.29
C ALA A 214 44.56 -31.98 33.92
N ALA A 215 45.28 -32.67 33.06
CA ALA A 215 45.00 -34.01 32.56
C ALA A 215 45.20 -35.06 33.66
N VAL A 216 44.44 -36.16 33.61
CA VAL A 216 44.95 -37.47 34.04
C VAL A 216 44.62 -38.51 32.96
N LYS A 217 45.69 -39.24 32.63
CA LYS A 217 45.88 -40.29 31.65
C LYS A 217 45.53 -41.66 32.26
N LYS A 218 45.28 -42.64 31.37
CA LYS A 218 45.41 -44.11 31.53
C LYS A 218 44.31 -44.84 32.33
N LYS A 219 43.97 -46.12 32.11
CA LYS A 219 44.15 -47.16 31.05
C LYS A 219 43.64 -48.48 31.69
N LYS A 220 43.06 -49.40 30.88
CA LYS A 220 42.80 -50.85 31.17
C LYS A 220 41.65 -51.11 32.18
N ARG A 221 40.81 -52.13 32.00
CA ARG A 221 40.92 -53.36 31.22
C ARG A 221 39.51 -53.87 30.90
#